data_AF-A0A2K1JYA2-F1
#
_entry.id   AF-A0A2K1JYA2-F1
#
_cell.length_a   1.000
_cell.length_b   1.000
_cell.length_c   1.000
_cell.angle_alpha   90.00
_cell.angle_beta   90.00
_cell.angle_gamma   90.00
#
_symmetry.space_group_name_H-M   'P 1'
#
loop_
_entity.id
_entity.type
_entity.pdbx_description
1 polymer ?
#
loop_
_entity_poly.entity_id
_entity_poly.type
_entity_poly.pdbx_seq_one_letter_code
_entity_poly.pdbx_strand_id
1 'polypeptide(L)'
;MLVWNIVLRIFHALLRSEISKMLNLKFGEIDSWSIALPRLFLLRSKSTALGIQLSLTGRQPLLFSGLLLLSLLKTNSAQYDNLYSFVHLLPNNDLFIFANKDSILFNWQTHTIVKNVPTLAGGPRNYPSAGSSVMLPLTAADNYEGVEVLVCGGAAEGAYNNPTAQYDALNTCGRINPLAGTPRWATETMPQRRTMGDMILVPTGGVIIINGASKGSQGWGFASDLVCTPVLYSPRAAVGRCLQTLAGSGIPRMCNSTANLLADGRILVAGSSTHWFNTVNGEFPTELTIDLLIWAATGLSWPWAERSGTAMHSRPP
;
A
#
# COMPACT_ATOMS: atom_id res chain seq x y z
N MET A 1 -18.99 1.82 5.75
CA MET A 1 -18.72 1.17 7.06
C MET A 1 -19.18 -0.29 7.14
N LEU A 2 -20.30 -0.68 6.51
CA LEU A 2 -20.80 -2.06 6.50
C LEU A 2 -19.96 -3.02 5.63
N VAL A 3 -19.51 -2.57 4.44
CA VAL A 3 -18.67 -3.39 3.54
C VAL A 3 -17.25 -3.60 4.09
N TRP A 4 -16.67 -2.58 4.73
CA TRP A 4 -15.39 -2.71 5.46
C TRP A 4 -15.45 -3.84 6.49
N ASN A 5 -16.55 -3.92 7.25
CA ASN A 5 -16.77 -5.00 8.21
C ASN A 5 -16.98 -6.36 7.55
N ILE A 6 -17.63 -6.43 6.38
CA ILE A 6 -17.88 -7.72 5.69
C ILE A 6 -16.60 -8.25 5.04
N VAL A 7 -15.84 -7.40 4.35
CA VAL A 7 -14.58 -7.79 3.71
C VAL A 7 -13.53 -8.19 4.76
N LEU A 8 -13.38 -7.45 5.86
CA LEU A 8 -12.53 -7.87 6.98
C LEU A 8 -13.00 -9.15 7.65
N ARG A 9 -14.32 -9.38 7.77
CA ARG A 9 -14.86 -10.61 8.35
C ARG A 9 -14.63 -11.83 7.46
N ILE A 10 -14.79 -11.70 6.14
CA ILE A 10 -14.50 -12.75 5.17
C ILE A 10 -12.99 -13.03 5.15
N PHE A 11 -12.16 -11.99 5.15
CA PHE A 11 -10.71 -12.10 5.24
C PHE A 11 -10.27 -12.82 6.53
N HIS A 12 -10.82 -12.45 7.69
CA HIS A 12 -10.57 -13.14 8.95
C HIS A 12 -11.06 -14.60 8.96
N ALA A 13 -12.18 -14.90 8.32
CA ALA A 13 -12.71 -16.27 8.25
C ALA A 13 -11.82 -17.18 7.37
N LEU A 14 -11.33 -16.65 6.23
CA LEU A 14 -10.41 -17.35 5.34
C LEU A 14 -9.04 -17.56 6.00
N LEU A 15 -8.51 -16.54 6.68
CA LEU A 15 -7.26 -16.66 7.45
C LEU A 15 -7.38 -17.70 8.58
N ARG A 16 -8.52 -17.73 9.30
CA ARG A 16 -8.80 -18.73 10.35
C ARG A 16 -8.85 -20.15 9.80
N SER A 17 -9.49 -20.35 8.65
CA SER A 17 -9.60 -21.67 7.99
C SER A 17 -8.22 -22.22 7.63
N GLU A 18 -7.37 -21.41 7.01
CA GLU A 18 -6.04 -21.87 6.57
C GLU A 18 -5.06 -22.06 7.73
N ILE A 19 -5.13 -21.22 8.78
CA ILE A 19 -4.33 -21.40 10.00
C ILE A 19 -4.79 -22.63 10.81
N SER A 20 -6.10 -22.90 10.88
CA SER A 20 -6.65 -24.05 11.60
C SER A 20 -6.25 -25.38 10.93
N LYS A 21 -6.19 -25.44 9.59
CA LYS A 21 -5.69 -26.59 8.83
C LYS A 21 -4.19 -26.81 9.04
N MET A 22 -3.40 -25.75 9.20
CA MET A 22 -1.95 -25.86 9.44
C MET A 22 -1.60 -26.31 10.86
N LEU A 23 -2.44 -26.03 11.87
CA LEU A 23 -2.11 -26.26 13.28
C LEU A 23 -2.83 -27.45 13.94
N ASN A 24 -3.75 -28.12 13.22
CA ASN A 24 -4.48 -29.31 13.71
C ASN A 24 -5.15 -29.10 15.09
N LEU A 25 -5.65 -27.89 15.36
CA LEU A 25 -6.33 -27.52 16.61
C LEU A 25 -7.84 -27.70 16.48
N LYS A 26 -8.43 -28.57 17.32
CA LYS A 26 -9.87 -28.62 17.57
C LYS A 26 -10.19 -27.82 18.83
N PHE A 27 -10.98 -26.76 18.73
CA PHE A 27 -11.61 -26.15 19.90
C PHE A 27 -13.02 -25.64 19.62
N GLY A 28 -13.91 -25.97 20.56
CA GLY A 28 -15.30 -25.54 20.64
C GLY A 28 -15.46 -24.16 21.28
N GLU A 29 -16.69 -23.64 21.10
CA GLU A 29 -17.34 -22.46 21.69
C GLU A 29 -16.45 -21.49 22.48
N ILE A 30 -16.05 -20.41 21.81
CA ILE A 30 -15.76 -19.11 22.45
C ILE A 30 -16.55 -18.06 21.68
N ASP A 31 -17.73 -17.72 22.21
CA ASP A 31 -18.54 -16.61 21.75
C ASP A 31 -18.03 -15.28 22.33
N SER A 32 -17.97 -14.27 21.44
CA SER A 32 -17.69 -12.85 21.67
C SER A 32 -16.22 -12.40 21.85
N TRP A 33 -15.71 -11.74 20.80
CA TRP A 33 -14.69 -10.70 20.90
C TRP A 33 -15.31 -9.39 20.41
N SER A 34 -15.63 -8.50 21.35
CA SER A 34 -16.04 -7.12 21.07
C SER A 34 -14.80 -6.28 20.81
N ILE A 35 -14.53 -5.93 19.55
CA ILE A 35 -13.50 -4.95 19.20
C ILE A 35 -14.14 -3.57 19.18
N ALA A 36 -13.77 -2.74 20.15
CA ALA A 36 -14.13 -1.34 20.25
C ALA A 36 -13.59 -0.56 19.04
N LEU A 37 -14.49 0.24 18.43
CA LEU A 37 -14.16 1.27 17.45
C LEU A 37 -13.12 2.23 18.05
N PRO A 38 -12.04 2.62 17.35
CA PRO A 38 -11.25 3.76 17.77
C PRO A 38 -12.09 5.02 17.54
N ARG A 39 -12.68 5.54 18.62
CA ARG A 39 -13.12 6.94 18.69
C ARG A 39 -11.88 7.81 18.58
N LEU A 40 -11.61 8.31 17.38
CA LEU A 40 -10.63 9.36 17.16
C LEU A 40 -11.16 10.65 17.80
N PHE A 41 -10.61 11.02 18.96
CA PHE A 41 -10.76 12.38 19.48
C PHE A 41 -10.05 13.34 18.51
N LEU A 42 -10.83 14.14 17.79
CA LEU A 42 -10.35 15.35 17.13
C LEU A 42 -9.93 16.36 18.20
N LEU A 43 -8.67 16.35 18.60
CA LEU A 43 -8.08 17.49 19.31
C LEU A 43 -7.65 18.53 18.27
N ARG A 44 -8.55 19.48 18.03
CA ARG A 44 -8.22 20.77 17.42
C ARG A 44 -7.27 21.51 18.36
N SER A 45 -5.96 21.49 18.10
CA SER A 45 -5.05 22.40 18.80
C SER A 45 -5.02 23.74 18.07
N LYS A 46 -5.91 24.64 18.51
CA LYS A 46 -5.55 26.06 18.55
C LYS A 46 -4.86 26.26 19.90
N SER A 47 -3.56 26.55 19.85
CA SER A 47 -2.75 27.20 20.87
C SER A 47 -2.85 26.72 22.34
N THR A 48 -1.70 26.31 22.88
CA THR A 48 -1.34 26.30 24.32
C THR A 48 -2.24 25.52 25.30
N ALA A 49 -1.71 24.43 25.88
CA ALA A 49 -1.93 24.10 27.29
C ALA A 49 -0.95 23.00 27.77
N LEU A 50 -0.17 23.37 28.78
CA LEU A 50 0.60 22.51 29.68
C LEU A 50 -0.39 21.64 30.48
N GLY A 51 -0.13 20.34 30.62
CA GLY A 51 -0.95 19.43 31.44
C GLY A 51 -0.08 18.56 32.34
N ILE A 52 0.14 19.02 33.58
CA ILE A 52 0.70 18.22 34.68
C ILE A 52 -0.48 17.61 35.43
N GLN A 53 -0.46 16.30 35.66
CA GLN A 53 -1.41 15.66 36.58
C GLN A 53 -0.63 14.87 37.64
N LEU A 54 -0.77 15.32 38.90
CA LEU A 54 -0.18 14.75 40.11
C LEU A 54 -0.72 13.35 40.39
N SER A 55 0.17 12.39 40.65
CA SER A 55 -0.15 11.14 41.34
C SER A 55 0.27 11.26 42.82
N LEU A 56 -0.72 11.23 43.71
CA LEU A 56 -0.55 11.11 45.16
C LEU A 56 -0.34 9.64 45.53
N THR A 57 0.75 9.02 45.09
CA THR A 57 1.35 7.85 45.75
C THR A 57 2.85 7.91 45.51
N GLY A 58 3.64 7.84 46.60
CA GLY A 58 5.08 8.09 46.62
C GLY A 58 5.95 7.03 45.92
N ARG A 59 5.71 6.76 44.64
CA ARG A 59 6.67 6.12 43.74
C ARG A 59 6.96 7.09 42.59
N GLN A 60 8.25 7.33 42.41
CA GLN A 60 8.84 8.15 41.34
C GLN A 60 8.05 8.02 40.04
N PRO A 61 7.56 9.12 39.44
CA PRO A 61 7.02 9.06 38.10
C PRO A 61 8.18 8.72 37.17
N LEU A 62 8.17 7.51 36.62
CA LEU A 62 8.95 7.19 35.42
C LEU A 62 8.53 8.19 34.36
N LEU A 63 9.39 9.17 34.11
CA LEU A 63 9.30 10.10 33.00
C LEU A 63 9.23 9.29 31.69
N PHE A 64 8.02 9.00 31.20
CA PHE A 64 7.80 8.77 29.77
C PHE A 64 7.86 10.13 29.07
N SER A 65 9.04 10.74 29.08
CA SER A 65 9.35 11.94 28.32
C SER A 65 9.97 11.51 27.00
N GLY A 66 9.22 11.63 25.91
CA GLY A 66 9.80 11.46 24.58
C GLY A 66 8.77 11.24 23.49
N LEU A 67 7.99 12.26 23.15
CA LEU A 67 7.36 12.27 21.83
C LEU A 67 8.49 12.42 20.79
N LEU A 68 8.92 11.32 20.20
CA LEU A 68 9.84 11.37 19.06
C LEU A 68 9.07 11.85 17.84
N LEU A 69 9.32 13.10 17.43
CA LEU A 69 8.74 13.66 16.23
C LEU A 69 9.63 13.33 15.03
N LEU A 70 9.19 12.40 14.19
CA LEU A 70 9.83 12.16 12.89
C LEU A 70 9.52 13.35 11.99
N SER A 71 10.54 14.17 11.68
CA SER A 71 10.41 15.36 10.84
C SER A 71 9.83 15.05 9.45
N LEU A 72 10.14 13.87 8.91
CA LEU A 72 9.56 13.31 7.70
C LEU A 72 8.01 13.24 7.75
N LEU A 73 7.44 13.03 8.95
CA LEU A 73 5.99 12.97 9.17
C LEU A 73 5.40 14.34 9.56
N LYS A 74 6.24 15.36 9.76
CA LYS A 74 5.81 16.73 10.06
C LYS A 74 5.45 17.40 8.73
N THR A 75 4.17 17.37 8.37
CA THR A 75 3.70 17.84 7.05
C THR A 75 3.85 19.34 6.87
N ASN A 76 4.69 19.75 5.91
CA ASN A 76 4.62 21.06 5.27
C ASN A 76 3.97 21.02 3.87
N SER A 77 3.49 19.85 3.40
CA SER A 77 2.79 19.73 2.12
C SER A 77 1.31 20.08 2.24
N ALA A 78 0.79 20.93 1.35
CA ALA A 78 -0.58 21.45 1.38
C ALA A 78 -1.70 20.40 1.28
N GLN A 79 -1.38 19.14 0.93
CA GLN A 79 -2.36 18.05 0.75
C GLN A 79 -2.09 16.81 1.61
N TYR A 80 -1.21 16.90 2.62
CA TYR A 80 -0.92 15.83 3.58
C TYR A 80 -0.49 14.48 2.96
N ASP A 81 0.44 14.49 1.99
CA ASP A 81 0.96 13.31 1.28
C ASP A 81 1.85 12.36 2.14
N ASN A 82 1.56 12.19 3.41
CA ASN A 82 2.37 11.39 4.34
C ASN A 82 1.59 10.34 5.11
N LEU A 83 0.29 10.19 4.84
CA LEU A 83 -0.52 9.15 5.47
C LEU A 83 -0.20 7.79 4.85
N TYR A 84 -0.26 6.74 5.67
CA TYR A 84 0.14 5.38 5.28
C TYR A 84 1.57 5.34 4.73
N SER A 85 2.53 5.78 5.55
CA SER A 85 3.96 5.71 5.22
C SER A 85 4.40 4.29 4.87
N PHE A 86 5.32 4.14 3.92
CA PHE A 86 5.88 2.83 3.60
C PHE A 86 6.93 2.48 4.65
N VAL A 87 6.77 1.34 5.30
CA VAL A 87 7.66 0.90 6.37
C VAL A 87 8.13 -0.52 6.05
N HIS A 88 9.45 -0.68 5.88
CA HIS A 88 10.09 -1.97 5.67
C HIS A 88 11.09 -2.23 6.79
N LEU A 89 10.99 -3.39 7.45
CA LEU A 89 12.02 -3.85 8.39
C LEU A 89 13.19 -4.43 7.61
N LEU A 90 14.38 -3.88 7.83
CA LEU A 90 15.59 -4.28 7.13
C LEU A 90 16.35 -5.38 7.91
N PRO A 91 17.20 -6.18 7.24
CA PRO A 91 18.03 -7.22 7.85
C PRO A 91 18.95 -6.75 8.98
N ASN A 92 19.36 -5.48 8.96
CA ASN A 92 20.16 -4.89 10.04
C ASN A 92 19.30 -4.44 11.25
N ASN A 93 18.01 -4.79 11.28
CA ASN A 93 17.03 -4.46 12.32
C ASN A 93 16.59 -2.98 12.39
N ASP A 94 16.98 -2.15 11.43
CA ASP A 94 16.43 -0.80 11.27
C ASP A 94 15.16 -0.82 10.42
N LEU A 95 14.31 0.19 10.60
CA LEU A 95 13.15 0.46 9.75
C LEU A 95 13.54 1.44 8.65
N PHE A 96 13.31 1.09 7.39
CA PHE A 96 13.20 2.06 6.31
C PHE A 96 11.79 2.66 6.33
N ILE A 97 11.69 3.97 6.58
CA ILE A 97 10.42 4.69 6.61
C ILE A 97 10.44 5.71 5.48
N PHE A 98 9.47 5.61 4.57
CA PHE A 98 9.27 6.54 3.45
C PHE A 98 7.92 7.23 3.60
N ALA A 99 7.91 8.56 3.47
CA ALA A 99 6.69 9.35 3.45
C ALA A 99 6.82 10.52 2.44
N ASN A 100 5.75 10.80 1.70
CA ASN A 100 5.71 11.82 0.66
C ASN A 100 6.78 11.58 -0.43
N LYS A 101 7.94 12.20 -0.32
CA LYS A 101 9.08 12.07 -1.23
C LYS A 101 10.37 11.66 -0.50
N ASP A 102 10.35 11.66 0.82
CA ASP A 102 11.53 11.59 1.66
C ASP A 102 11.56 10.26 2.43
N SER A 103 12.74 9.86 2.90
CA SER A 103 12.88 8.64 3.69
C SER A 103 14.03 8.68 4.68
N ILE A 104 13.93 7.83 5.70
CA ILE A 104 14.92 7.68 6.77
C ILE A 104 15.17 6.21 7.07
N LEU A 105 16.33 5.90 7.63
CA LEU A 105 16.51 4.71 8.45
C LEU A 105 16.31 5.08 9.92
N PHE A 106 15.50 4.28 10.59
CA PHE A 106 15.12 4.49 11.97
C PHE A 106 15.40 3.23 12.78
N ASN A 107 16.23 3.37 13.82
CA ASN A 107 16.45 2.29 14.76
C ASN A 107 15.32 2.33 15.82
N TRP A 108 14.46 1.33 15.78
CA TRP A 108 13.28 1.28 16.64
C TRP A 108 13.61 0.90 18.09
N GLN A 109 14.77 0.31 18.36
CA GLN A 109 15.18 -0.07 19.71
C GLN A 109 15.77 1.11 20.47
N THR A 110 16.59 1.93 19.80
CA THR A 110 17.20 3.13 20.38
C THR A 110 16.37 4.39 20.17
N HIS A 111 15.29 4.31 19.39
CA HIS A 111 14.45 5.44 18.99
C HIS A 111 15.24 6.57 18.29
N THR A 112 16.20 6.21 17.43
CA THR A 112 17.05 7.18 16.74
C THR A 112 16.93 7.10 15.22
N ILE A 113 17.03 8.26 14.57
CA ILE A 113 17.23 8.32 13.13
C ILE A 113 18.70 7.98 12.86
N VAL A 114 18.94 6.84 12.23
CA VAL A 114 20.28 6.36 11.88
C VAL A 114 20.84 7.18 10.73
N LYS A 115 20.02 7.41 9.70
CA LYS A 115 20.39 8.27 8.58
C LYS A 115 19.17 8.76 7.81
N ASN A 116 19.32 9.93 7.19
CA ASN A 116 18.40 10.39 6.14
C ASN A 116 18.81 9.77 4.81
N VAL A 117 17.81 9.40 4.01
CA VAL A 117 17.98 8.89 2.65
C VAL A 117 17.61 10.02 1.68
N PRO A 118 18.26 10.14 0.50
CA PRO A 118 17.93 11.22 -0.43
C PRO A 118 16.45 11.26 -0.81
N THR A 119 15.94 12.44 -1.11
CA THR A 119 14.58 12.64 -1.64
C THR A 119 14.42 11.93 -2.99
N LEU A 120 13.32 11.19 -3.15
CA LEU A 120 12.90 10.64 -4.44
C LEU A 120 12.25 11.74 -5.28
N ALA A 121 12.81 12.00 -6.46
CA ALA A 121 12.27 12.98 -7.39
C ALA A 121 10.93 12.55 -8.01
N GLY A 122 10.24 13.51 -8.62
CA GLY A 122 9.02 13.30 -9.42
C GLY A 122 7.73 13.75 -8.73
N GLY A 123 7.52 13.39 -7.47
CA GLY A 123 6.29 13.75 -6.76
C GLY A 123 5.98 12.87 -5.55
N PRO A 124 4.95 13.24 -4.76
CA PRO A 124 4.49 12.49 -3.59
C PRO A 124 4.08 11.05 -3.92
N ARG A 125 4.34 10.12 -2.99
CA ARG A 125 4.02 8.69 -3.15
C ARG A 125 3.05 8.14 -2.12
N ASN A 126 2.87 8.77 -0.97
CA ASN A 126 1.95 8.28 0.06
C ASN A 126 0.58 8.94 -0.10
N TYR A 127 -0.43 8.44 0.63
CA TYR A 127 -1.78 8.98 0.52
C TYR A 127 -1.78 10.49 0.79
N PRO A 128 -2.54 11.28 0.01
CA PRO A 128 -3.53 10.88 -1.00
C PRO A 128 -2.96 10.57 -2.40
N SER A 129 -1.65 10.69 -2.60
CA SER A 129 -1.03 10.41 -3.89
C SER A 129 -1.01 8.92 -4.23
N ALA A 130 -0.91 8.03 -3.24
CA ALA A 130 -1.15 6.59 -3.37
C ALA A 130 -0.30 5.89 -4.45
N GLY A 131 1.01 6.09 -4.43
CA GLY A 131 1.96 5.15 -4.99
C GLY A 131 2.09 3.91 -4.11
N SER A 132 3.03 3.05 -4.46
CA SER A 132 3.22 1.76 -3.78
C SER A 132 4.70 1.48 -3.58
N SER A 133 5.02 0.60 -2.63
CA SER A 133 6.39 0.21 -2.35
C SER A 133 6.51 -1.25 -1.99
N VAL A 134 7.65 -1.86 -2.35
CA VAL A 134 8.07 -3.19 -1.90
C VAL A 134 9.55 -3.17 -1.55
N MET A 135 9.93 -3.99 -0.57
CA MET A 135 11.31 -4.45 -0.43
C MET A 135 11.51 -5.61 -1.41
N LEU A 136 12.50 -5.51 -2.29
CA LEU A 136 12.83 -6.56 -3.24
C LEU A 136 13.32 -7.82 -2.51
N PRO A 137 13.21 -9.00 -3.14
CA PRO A 137 13.53 -10.26 -2.47
C PRO A 137 15.01 -10.32 -2.08
N LEU A 138 15.25 -10.57 -0.79
CA LEU A 138 16.58 -10.85 -0.26
C LEU A 138 17.05 -12.23 -0.75
N THR A 139 18.35 -12.39 -0.98
CA THR A 139 18.87 -13.65 -1.53
C THR A 139 19.86 -14.32 -0.58
N ALA A 140 19.93 -15.65 -0.60
CA ALA A 140 20.97 -16.35 0.16
C ALA A 140 22.36 -16.19 -0.46
N ALA A 141 22.44 -15.85 -1.75
CA ALA A 141 23.69 -15.72 -2.49
C ALA A 141 24.58 -14.57 -1.97
N ASP A 142 23.97 -13.55 -1.37
CA ASP A 142 24.62 -12.40 -0.75
C ASP A 142 24.35 -12.33 0.76
N ASN A 143 24.10 -13.46 1.42
CA ASN A 143 23.80 -13.55 2.85
C ASN A 143 22.63 -12.65 3.30
N TYR A 144 21.68 -12.38 2.41
CA TYR A 144 20.53 -11.49 2.65
C TYR A 144 20.91 -10.03 2.91
N GLU A 145 22.11 -9.61 2.51
CA GLU A 145 22.62 -8.24 2.73
C GLU A 145 22.20 -7.25 1.64
N GLY A 146 21.91 -7.73 0.42
CA GLY A 146 21.44 -6.91 -0.70
C GLY A 146 19.99 -6.47 -0.54
N VAL A 147 19.81 -5.41 0.24
CA VAL A 147 18.50 -4.81 0.49
C VAL A 147 18.24 -3.73 -0.54
N GLU A 148 17.11 -3.85 -1.24
CA GLU A 148 16.66 -2.81 -2.16
C GLU A 148 15.17 -2.56 -1.98
N VAL A 149 14.80 -1.28 -1.97
CA VAL A 149 13.41 -0.83 -1.89
C VAL A 149 13.03 -0.21 -3.23
N LEU A 150 11.88 -0.62 -3.76
CA LEU A 150 11.27 -0.06 -4.95
C LEU A 150 10.03 0.75 -4.54
N VAL A 151 9.87 1.94 -5.10
CA VAL A 151 8.73 2.83 -4.90
C VAL A 151 8.23 3.30 -6.26
N CYS A 152 6.96 3.09 -6.59
CA CYS A 152 6.40 3.38 -7.91
C CYS A 152 5.10 4.17 -7.84
N GLY A 153 4.88 5.00 -8.86
CA GLY A 153 3.60 5.68 -9.07
C GLY A 153 3.28 6.73 -8.01
N GLY A 154 2.01 7.12 -7.94
CA GLY A 154 1.54 8.23 -7.10
C GLY A 154 0.87 9.30 -7.95
N ALA A 155 0.08 10.17 -7.33
CA ALA A 155 -0.54 11.32 -7.98
C ALA A 155 0.45 12.47 -8.16
N ALA A 156 0.12 13.40 -9.05
CA ALA A 156 0.80 14.68 -9.09
C ALA A 156 0.57 15.48 -7.80
N GLU A 157 1.56 16.29 -7.42
CA GLU A 157 1.42 17.26 -6.34
C GLU A 157 0.29 18.25 -6.68
N GLY A 158 -0.64 18.47 -5.76
CA GLY A 158 -1.84 19.29 -5.96
C GLY A 158 -3.09 18.52 -6.44
N ALA A 159 -2.97 17.26 -6.87
CA ALA A 159 -4.09 16.50 -7.45
C ALA A 159 -5.24 16.22 -6.47
N TYR A 160 -4.93 16.07 -5.18
CA TYR A 160 -5.97 15.88 -4.18
C TYR A 160 -6.73 17.17 -3.84
N ASN A 161 -6.01 18.30 -3.85
CA ASN A 161 -6.60 19.60 -3.59
C ASN A 161 -7.40 20.16 -4.77
N ASN A 162 -7.12 19.69 -5.99
CA ASN A 162 -7.83 20.08 -7.21
C ASN A 162 -8.25 18.85 -8.03
N PRO A 163 -9.25 18.07 -7.55
CA PRO A 163 -9.65 16.82 -8.19
C PRO A 163 -10.27 17.02 -9.57
N THR A 164 -10.84 18.19 -9.88
CA THR A 164 -11.42 18.45 -11.21
C THR A 164 -10.37 18.60 -12.31
N ALA A 165 -9.13 18.96 -11.95
CA ALA A 165 -8.05 19.10 -12.92
C ALA A 165 -7.57 17.76 -13.51
N GLN A 166 -7.82 16.63 -12.83
CA GLN A 166 -7.46 15.29 -13.29
C GLN A 166 -6.01 15.21 -13.81
N TYR A 167 -5.06 15.72 -13.03
CA TYR A 167 -3.65 15.71 -13.39
C TYR A 167 -3.15 14.30 -13.67
N ASP A 168 -2.22 14.19 -14.62
CA ASP A 168 -1.50 12.95 -14.90
C ASP A 168 -0.81 12.42 -13.64
N ALA A 169 -1.01 11.14 -13.33
CA ALA A 169 -0.30 10.46 -12.26
C ALA A 169 1.19 10.26 -12.64
N LEU A 170 2.01 9.89 -11.67
CA LEU A 170 3.42 9.59 -11.88
C LEU A 170 3.55 8.24 -12.60
N ASN A 171 4.45 8.17 -13.57
CA ASN A 171 4.94 6.93 -14.18
C ASN A 171 6.35 6.58 -13.71
N THR A 172 6.89 7.25 -12.70
CA THR A 172 8.26 7.00 -12.25
C THR A 172 8.30 5.95 -11.14
N CYS A 173 9.32 5.09 -11.20
CA CYS A 173 9.71 4.15 -10.17
C CYS A 173 11.12 4.46 -9.68
N GLY A 174 11.33 4.58 -8.37
CA GLY A 174 12.64 4.71 -7.76
C GLY A 174 13.05 3.41 -7.06
N ARG A 175 14.27 2.94 -7.33
CA ARG A 175 14.93 1.83 -6.62
C ARG A 175 16.12 2.34 -5.84
N ILE A 176 16.29 1.91 -4.61
CA ILE A 176 17.41 2.30 -3.75
C ILE A 176 17.87 1.14 -2.89
N ASN A 177 19.18 1.02 -2.68
CA ASN A 177 19.71 0.29 -1.55
C ASN A 177 19.83 1.26 -0.37
N PRO A 178 18.92 1.21 0.62
CA PRO A 178 18.94 2.15 1.72
C PRO A 178 20.10 1.86 2.69
N LEU A 179 20.73 0.68 2.68
CA LEU A 179 21.87 0.35 3.55
C LEU A 179 23.23 0.77 2.97
N ALA A 180 23.30 1.10 1.68
CA ALA A 180 24.52 1.58 1.04
C ALA A 180 25.16 2.76 1.81
N GLY A 181 26.49 2.87 1.74
CA GLY A 181 27.23 3.97 2.36
C GLY A 181 26.85 5.34 1.78
N THR A 182 26.47 5.40 0.51
CA THR A 182 25.85 6.57 -0.13
C THR A 182 24.64 6.13 -0.95
N PRO A 183 23.44 6.06 -0.33
CA PRO A 183 22.23 5.64 -1.02
C PRO A 183 21.91 6.58 -2.18
N ARG A 184 21.50 6.03 -3.33
CA ARG A 184 21.07 6.80 -4.51
C ARG A 184 19.86 6.12 -5.15
N TRP A 185 18.92 6.94 -5.60
CA TRP A 185 17.76 6.45 -6.36
C TRP A 185 18.16 6.18 -7.81
N ALA A 186 17.99 4.95 -8.25
CA ALA A 186 17.92 4.59 -9.67
C ALA A 186 16.47 4.72 -10.11
N THR A 187 16.20 5.53 -11.15
CA THR A 187 14.83 5.80 -11.59
C THR A 187 14.53 5.11 -12.91
N GLU A 188 13.35 4.50 -13.00
CA GLU A 188 12.79 3.88 -14.20
C GLU A 188 11.45 4.53 -14.54
N THR A 189 11.04 4.42 -15.80
CA THR A 189 9.74 4.93 -16.27
C THR A 189 8.82 3.77 -16.63
N MET A 190 7.71 3.65 -15.90
CA MET A 190 6.62 2.73 -16.20
C MET A 190 5.98 3.05 -17.56
N PRO A 191 5.55 2.03 -18.31
CA PRO A 191 4.85 2.25 -19.58
C PRO A 191 3.51 2.98 -19.40
N GLN A 192 2.88 2.87 -18.23
CA GLN A 192 1.66 3.56 -17.85
C GLN A 192 1.86 4.35 -16.55
N ARG A 193 1.27 5.55 -16.49
CA ARG A 193 1.11 6.33 -15.24
C ARG A 193 0.18 5.58 -14.29
N ARG A 194 0.44 5.65 -12.98
CA ARG A 194 -0.37 4.91 -12.01
C ARG A 194 -0.41 5.58 -10.64
N THR A 195 -1.61 5.88 -10.16
CA THR A 195 -1.95 6.09 -8.74
C THR A 195 -2.87 4.95 -8.29
N MET A 196 -2.90 4.65 -6.99
CA MET A 196 -3.64 3.54 -6.37
C MET A 196 -3.24 2.17 -6.92
N GLY A 197 -1.97 2.02 -7.27
CA GLY A 197 -1.41 0.73 -7.66
C GLY A 197 -1.20 -0.18 -6.45
N ASP A 198 -1.21 -1.48 -6.70
CA ASP A 198 -0.67 -2.50 -5.80
C ASP A 198 0.63 -3.04 -6.40
N MET A 199 1.60 -3.38 -5.55
CA MET A 199 2.86 -4.01 -5.95
C MET A 199 3.04 -5.35 -5.25
N ILE A 200 3.12 -6.43 -6.03
CA ILE A 200 3.10 -7.81 -5.54
C ILE A 200 4.40 -8.48 -5.94
N LEU A 201 5.19 -8.93 -4.95
CA LEU A 201 6.34 -9.79 -5.20
C LEU A 201 5.87 -11.13 -5.74
N VAL A 202 6.57 -11.65 -6.73
CA VAL A 202 6.24 -12.93 -7.36
C VAL A 202 7.40 -13.94 -7.29
N PRO A 203 7.15 -15.27 -7.37
CA PRO A 203 8.16 -16.30 -7.15
C PRO A 203 9.38 -16.25 -8.07
N THR A 204 9.29 -15.60 -9.23
CA THR A 204 10.43 -15.36 -10.13
C THR A 204 11.42 -14.31 -9.62
N GLY A 205 11.07 -13.64 -8.51
CA GLY A 205 11.79 -12.49 -7.96
C GLY A 205 11.40 -11.15 -8.60
N GLY A 206 10.42 -11.14 -9.50
CA GLY A 206 9.83 -9.93 -10.08
C GLY A 206 8.82 -9.24 -9.17
N VAL A 207 8.28 -8.13 -9.65
CA VAL A 207 7.17 -7.40 -9.01
C VAL A 207 6.07 -7.13 -10.04
N ILE A 208 4.84 -7.54 -9.74
CA ILE A 208 3.67 -7.15 -10.53
C ILE A 208 3.11 -5.85 -9.98
N ILE A 209 2.99 -4.85 -10.83
CA ILE A 209 2.34 -3.57 -10.54
C ILE A 209 0.96 -3.59 -11.22
N ILE A 210 -0.12 -3.55 -10.43
CA ILE A 210 -1.50 -3.73 -10.90
C ILE A 210 -2.43 -2.70 -10.24
N ASN A 211 -3.68 -2.61 -10.69
CA ASN A 211 -4.71 -1.71 -10.17
C ASN A 211 -4.41 -0.21 -10.36
N GLY A 212 -5.41 0.62 -10.20
CA GLY A 212 -5.28 2.07 -10.17
C GLY A 212 -5.66 2.79 -11.45
N ALA A 213 -5.26 4.06 -11.48
CA ALA A 213 -5.69 5.06 -12.46
C ALA A 213 -4.50 5.85 -13.00
N SER A 214 -4.63 6.37 -14.22
CA SER A 214 -3.60 7.13 -14.90
C SER A 214 -3.68 8.63 -14.58
N LYS A 215 -4.81 9.09 -14.01
CA LYS A 215 -5.07 10.49 -13.65
C LYS A 215 -5.72 10.65 -12.27
N GLY A 216 -5.49 11.81 -11.67
CA GLY A 216 -6.08 12.21 -10.41
C GLY A 216 -5.35 11.66 -9.19
N SER A 217 -6.08 11.46 -8.10
CA SER A 217 -5.52 11.04 -6.80
C SER A 217 -6.44 10.08 -6.06
N GLN A 218 -5.94 9.48 -4.98
CA GLN A 218 -6.75 8.65 -4.12
C GLN A 218 -7.72 9.51 -3.29
N GLY A 219 -9.00 9.21 -3.45
CA GLY A 219 -10.11 9.95 -2.87
C GLY A 219 -11.40 9.56 -3.60
N TRP A 220 -12.57 9.86 -3.02
CA TRP A 220 -13.83 9.48 -3.64
C TRP A 220 -14.11 10.30 -4.89
N GLY A 221 -14.10 9.65 -6.06
CA GLY A 221 -14.34 10.28 -7.35
C GLY A 221 -13.23 11.21 -7.83
N PHE A 222 -12.02 11.05 -7.28
CA PHE A 222 -10.89 11.98 -7.53
C PHE A 222 -9.93 11.48 -8.62
N ALA A 223 -10.18 10.31 -9.19
CA ALA A 223 -9.36 9.69 -10.22
C ALA A 223 -10.21 9.25 -11.42
N SER A 224 -9.58 9.27 -12.59
CA SER A 224 -10.15 8.84 -13.86
C SER A 224 -9.09 8.14 -14.70
N ASP A 225 -9.49 7.69 -15.89
CA ASP A 225 -8.60 7.01 -16.84
C ASP A 225 -8.00 5.72 -16.24
N LEU A 226 -8.83 4.69 -16.15
CA LEU A 226 -8.47 3.41 -15.52
C LEU A 226 -7.21 2.78 -16.14
N VAL A 227 -6.45 2.03 -15.33
CA VAL A 227 -5.28 1.30 -15.81
C VAL A 227 -5.46 -0.20 -15.60
N CYS A 228 -6.04 -0.87 -16.60
CA CYS A 228 -6.33 -2.30 -16.54
C CYS A 228 -5.15 -3.21 -16.89
N THR A 229 -4.05 -2.70 -17.44
CA THR A 229 -2.88 -3.50 -17.84
C THR A 229 -1.86 -3.55 -16.70
N PRO A 230 -1.55 -4.73 -16.13
CA PRO A 230 -0.47 -4.87 -15.17
C PRO A 230 0.90 -4.63 -15.81
N VAL A 231 1.92 -4.37 -14.98
CA VAL A 231 3.31 -4.25 -15.41
C VAL A 231 4.17 -5.20 -14.58
N LEU A 232 4.97 -6.02 -15.25
CA LEU A 232 6.02 -6.81 -14.61
C LEU A 232 7.31 -5.99 -14.53
N TYR A 233 7.77 -5.73 -13.32
CA TYR A 233 9.12 -5.25 -13.03
C TYR A 233 10.06 -6.43 -12.77
N SER A 234 11.17 -6.48 -13.52
CA SER A 234 12.22 -7.50 -13.41
C SER A 234 13.49 -6.87 -12.86
N PRO A 235 13.80 -7.00 -11.56
CA PRO A 235 14.92 -6.29 -10.92
C PRO A 235 16.31 -6.60 -11.49
N ARG A 236 16.48 -7.76 -12.14
CA ARG A 236 17.76 -8.19 -12.71
C ARG A 236 17.91 -7.86 -14.20
N ALA A 237 16.86 -7.36 -14.83
CA ALA A 237 16.94 -6.91 -16.22
C ALA A 237 17.64 -5.56 -16.30
N ALA A 238 18.22 -5.26 -17.47
CA ALA A 238 18.86 -3.98 -17.71
C ALA A 238 17.87 -2.82 -17.58
N VAL A 239 18.39 -1.65 -17.19
CA VAL A 239 17.66 -0.37 -17.15
C VAL A 239 16.95 -0.14 -18.50
N GLY A 240 15.70 0.32 -18.46
CA GLY A 240 14.87 0.49 -19.66
C GLY A 240 14.35 -0.81 -20.31
N ARG A 241 14.75 -1.99 -19.80
CA ARG A 241 14.21 -3.31 -20.19
C ARG A 241 13.57 -4.06 -19.03
N CYS A 242 13.57 -3.46 -17.85
CA CYS A 242 13.07 -4.08 -16.63
C CYS A 242 11.55 -3.99 -16.45
N LEU A 243 10.83 -3.28 -17.31
CA LEU A 243 9.38 -3.10 -17.20
C LEU A 243 8.68 -3.63 -18.46
N GLN A 244 7.74 -4.57 -18.27
CA GLN A 244 6.98 -5.18 -19.35
C GLN A 244 5.47 -5.08 -19.05
N THR A 245 4.70 -4.51 -19.98
CA THR A 245 3.23 -4.51 -19.89
C THR A 245 2.68 -5.92 -20.13
N LEU A 246 1.74 -6.35 -19.28
CA LEU A 246 1.03 -7.62 -19.37
C LEU A 246 -0.41 -7.42 -19.88
N ALA A 247 -1.08 -8.53 -20.19
CA ALA A 247 -2.49 -8.52 -20.59
C ALA A 247 -3.40 -8.02 -19.44
N GLY A 248 -4.36 -7.15 -19.75
CA GLY A 248 -5.30 -6.56 -18.78
C GLY A 248 -6.69 -7.21 -18.77
N SER A 249 -7.49 -6.97 -17.72
CA SER A 249 -8.83 -7.57 -17.53
C SER A 249 -9.98 -6.73 -18.06
N GLY A 250 -9.75 -5.45 -18.37
CA GLY A 250 -10.80 -4.46 -18.63
C GLY A 250 -11.64 -4.10 -17.40
N ILE A 251 -11.39 -4.71 -16.24
CA ILE A 251 -12.12 -4.44 -14.99
C ILE A 251 -11.41 -3.29 -14.26
N PRO A 252 -12.11 -2.17 -13.97
CA PRO A 252 -11.54 -1.08 -13.19
C PRO A 252 -11.30 -1.52 -11.74
N ARG A 253 -10.06 -1.42 -11.27
CA ARG A 253 -9.68 -1.69 -9.88
C ARG A 253 -9.08 -0.41 -9.29
N MET A 254 -9.92 0.46 -8.76
CA MET A 254 -9.59 1.84 -8.33
C MET A 254 -9.36 1.92 -6.81
N CYS A 255 -9.58 3.07 -6.18
CA CYS A 255 -9.49 3.25 -4.73
C CYS A 255 -10.21 2.13 -3.96
N ASN A 256 -9.54 1.56 -2.95
CA ASN A 256 -10.00 0.39 -2.19
C ASN A 256 -10.02 -0.93 -2.97
N SER A 257 -9.28 -1.06 -4.08
CA SER A 257 -8.89 -2.37 -4.60
C SER A 257 -7.77 -2.99 -3.76
N THR A 258 -7.54 -4.29 -3.96
CA THR A 258 -6.37 -4.99 -3.42
C THR A 258 -5.96 -6.12 -4.37
N ALA A 259 -4.69 -6.48 -4.33
CA ALA A 259 -4.15 -7.63 -5.02
C ALA A 259 -3.15 -8.39 -4.12
N ASN A 260 -3.24 -9.72 -4.10
CA ASN A 260 -2.44 -10.56 -3.21
C ASN A 260 -1.96 -11.83 -3.92
N LEU A 261 -0.72 -12.23 -3.68
CA LEU A 261 -0.16 -13.49 -4.20
C LEU A 261 -0.79 -14.69 -3.48
N LEU A 262 -1.19 -15.71 -4.24
CA LEU A 262 -1.64 -17.00 -3.74
C LEU A 262 -0.49 -18.02 -3.74
N ALA A 263 -0.64 -19.07 -2.94
CA ALA A 263 0.39 -20.12 -2.79
C ALA A 263 0.71 -20.86 -4.10
N ASP A 264 -0.22 -20.89 -5.05
CA ASP A 264 -0.04 -21.50 -6.37
C ASP A 264 0.56 -20.53 -7.41
N GLY A 265 0.96 -19.33 -6.98
CA GLY A 265 1.58 -18.30 -7.81
C GLY A 265 0.60 -17.38 -8.54
N ARG A 266 -0.72 -17.63 -8.49
CA ARG A 266 -1.72 -16.71 -9.05
C ARG A 266 -1.86 -15.46 -8.18
N ILE A 267 -2.41 -14.38 -8.74
CA ILE A 267 -2.69 -13.15 -7.98
C ILE A 267 -4.20 -12.98 -7.87
N LEU A 268 -4.70 -12.97 -6.64
CA LEU A 268 -6.09 -12.65 -6.30
C LEU A 268 -6.28 -11.14 -6.36
N VAL A 269 -7.28 -10.67 -7.10
CA VAL A 269 -7.61 -9.24 -7.24
C VAL A 269 -9.07 -9.01 -6.82
N ALA A 270 -9.32 -8.02 -5.96
CA ALA A 270 -10.66 -7.74 -5.42
C ALA A 270 -10.89 -6.22 -5.21
N GLY A 271 -12.15 -5.82 -4.99
CA GLY A 271 -12.55 -4.41 -4.88
C GLY A 271 -12.69 -3.74 -6.25
N SER A 272 -13.07 -2.49 -6.43
CA SER A 272 -12.85 -1.29 -5.64
C SER A 272 -14.14 -0.60 -5.22
N SER A 273 -14.04 0.41 -4.36
CA SER A 273 -15.16 1.32 -4.07
C SER A 273 -14.66 2.75 -4.01
N THR A 274 -14.69 3.43 -5.15
CA THR A 274 -14.30 4.85 -5.29
C THR A 274 -15.38 5.83 -4.79
N HIS A 275 -16.30 5.37 -3.95
CA HIS A 275 -17.46 6.13 -3.49
C HIS A 275 -17.62 6.05 -1.98
N TRP A 276 -18.26 7.07 -1.40
CA TRP A 276 -18.62 7.07 0.02
C TRP A 276 -19.59 5.93 0.37
N PHE A 277 -20.55 5.67 -0.52
CA PHE A 277 -21.55 4.59 -0.43
C PHE A 277 -21.34 3.56 -1.53
N ASN A 278 -21.94 2.37 -1.37
CA ASN A 278 -21.96 1.40 -2.46
C ASN A 278 -22.76 1.97 -3.63
N THR A 279 -22.11 2.07 -4.78
CA THR A 279 -22.68 2.69 -5.98
C THR A 279 -22.65 1.67 -7.10
N VAL A 280 -23.82 1.23 -7.57
CA VAL A 280 -23.93 0.25 -8.66
C VAL A 280 -24.02 0.89 -10.05
N ASN A 281 -24.20 2.22 -10.11
CA ASN A 281 -24.34 2.99 -11.35
C ASN A 281 -23.29 4.11 -11.41
N GLY A 282 -22.55 4.22 -12.51
CA GLY A 282 -21.54 5.27 -12.71
C GLY A 282 -20.34 4.75 -13.51
N GLU A 283 -19.36 5.62 -13.77
CA GLU A 283 -18.15 5.28 -14.55
C GLU A 283 -17.31 4.17 -13.90
N PHE A 284 -17.23 4.17 -12.56
CA PHE A 284 -16.54 3.15 -11.76
C PHE A 284 -17.47 2.66 -10.63
N PRO A 285 -18.38 1.72 -10.89
CA PRO A 285 -19.23 1.14 -9.86
C PRO A 285 -18.42 0.46 -8.76
N THR A 286 -19.04 0.25 -7.61
CA THR A 286 -18.51 -0.62 -6.55
C THR A 286 -18.34 -2.03 -7.11
N GLU A 287 -17.10 -2.48 -7.20
CA GLU A 287 -16.73 -3.76 -7.77
C GLU A 287 -16.57 -4.80 -6.65
N LEU A 288 -17.48 -5.78 -6.67
CA LEU A 288 -17.62 -6.81 -5.64
C LEU A 288 -17.09 -8.18 -6.10
N THR A 289 -16.65 -8.29 -7.36
CA THR A 289 -16.06 -9.51 -7.89
C THR A 289 -14.64 -9.71 -7.43
N ILE A 290 -14.22 -10.97 -7.46
CA ILE A 290 -12.85 -11.42 -7.25
C ILE A 290 -12.38 -12.03 -8.57
N ASP A 291 -11.21 -11.61 -9.04
CA ASP A 291 -10.53 -12.18 -10.21
C ASP A 291 -9.24 -12.89 -9.80
N LEU A 292 -8.80 -13.80 -10.65
CA LEU A 292 -7.49 -14.42 -10.58
C LEU A 292 -6.67 -14.02 -11.81
N LEU A 293 -5.61 -13.25 -11.58
CA LEU A 293 -4.60 -13.01 -12.60
C LEU A 293 -3.65 -14.22 -12.65
N ILE A 294 -3.68 -14.90 -13.79
CA ILE A 294 -2.64 -15.85 -14.18
C ILE A 294 -1.59 -15.08 -14.98
N TRP A 295 -0.37 -15.04 -14.47
CA TRP A 295 0.76 -14.39 -15.11
C TRP A 295 1.86 -15.44 -15.30
N ALA A 296 2.49 -15.47 -16.47
CA ALA A 296 3.56 -16.42 -16.74
C ALA A 296 4.92 -15.74 -16.69
N ALA A 297 5.90 -16.43 -16.11
CA ALA A 297 7.31 -16.07 -16.14
C ALA A 297 7.91 -16.05 -17.57
N THR A 298 7.23 -16.68 -18.54
CA THR A 298 7.74 -16.97 -19.88
C THR A 298 7.32 -15.98 -20.96
N GLY A 299 6.68 -14.85 -20.61
CA GLY A 299 6.21 -13.86 -21.58
C GLY A 299 5.00 -14.29 -22.42
N LEU A 300 4.42 -15.47 -22.13
CA LEU A 300 3.14 -15.90 -22.70
C LEU A 300 2.00 -15.35 -21.85
N SER A 301 1.18 -14.46 -22.42
CA SER A 301 -0.05 -13.99 -21.79
C SER A 301 -1.02 -15.16 -21.60
N TRP A 302 -1.38 -15.48 -20.36
CA TRP A 302 -2.56 -16.29 -20.10
C TRP A 302 -3.78 -15.37 -19.93
N PRO A 303 -4.97 -15.80 -20.38
CA PRO A 303 -6.20 -15.08 -20.09
C PRO A 303 -6.50 -15.12 -18.58
N TRP A 304 -7.24 -14.13 -18.11
CA TRP A 304 -7.85 -14.10 -16.78
C TRP A 304 -8.68 -15.36 -16.56
N ALA A 305 -8.50 -16.02 -15.41
CA ALA A 305 -9.27 -17.22 -15.09
C ALA A 305 -10.63 -16.86 -14.48
N GLU A 306 -11.61 -17.72 -14.74
CA GLU A 306 -13.05 -17.58 -14.48
C GLU A 306 -13.45 -16.90 -13.16
N ARG A 307 -14.50 -16.07 -13.26
CA ARG A 307 -15.19 -15.42 -12.14
C ARG A 307 -15.75 -16.44 -11.16
N SER A 308 -15.50 -16.26 -9.88
CA SER A 308 -16.35 -16.81 -8.82
C SER A 308 -17.13 -15.68 -8.15
N GLY A 309 -18.43 -15.53 -8.48
CA GLY A 309 -19.31 -14.59 -7.81
C GLY A 309 -20.72 -14.55 -8.41
N THR A 310 -21.70 -15.08 -7.67
CA THR A 310 -23.12 -14.85 -7.92
C THR A 310 -23.46 -13.40 -7.63
N ALA A 311 -24.03 -12.68 -8.61
CA ALA A 311 -24.72 -11.43 -8.34
C ALA A 311 -25.81 -11.72 -7.29
N MET A 312 -25.75 -11.08 -6.11
CA MET A 312 -26.91 -11.02 -5.23
C MET A 312 -27.95 -10.14 -5.92
N HIS A 313 -28.77 -10.75 -6.76
CA HIS A 313 -30.02 -10.14 -7.20
C HIS A 313 -30.91 -9.95 -5.96
N SER A 314 -31.11 -8.70 -5.57
CA SER A 314 -32.22 -8.31 -4.72
C SER A 314 -33.52 -8.70 -5.44
N ARG A 315 -34.25 -9.68 -4.88
CA ARG A 315 -35.66 -9.88 -5.24
C ARG A 315 -36.46 -8.68 -4.72
N PRO A 316 -37.32 -8.05 -5.54
CA PRO A 316 -38.23 -7.03 -5.04
C PRO A 316 -39.41 -7.68 -4.30
N PRO A 317 -39.94 -7.06 -3.23
CA PRO A 317 -41.37 -7.09 -2.97
C PRO A 317 -42.12 -6.17 -3.93
#